data_AF-A0A0F9H330-F1
#
_entry.id   AF-A0A0F9H330-F1
#
_cell.length_a   1.000
_cell.length_b   1.000
_cell.length_c   1.000
_cell.angle_alpha   90.00
_cell.angle_beta   90.00
_cell.angle_gamma   90.00
#
_symmetry.space_group_name_H-M   'P 1'
#
loop_
_entity.id
_entity.type
_entity.pdbx_description
1 polymer ?
#
loop_
_entity_poly.entity_id
_entity_poly.type
_entity_poly.pdbx_seq_one_letter_code
_entity_poly.pdbx_strand_id
1 'polypeptide(L)'
;MAFIVKKIIHGNQYFYLNENKRVDGKVKTKTLAYLGKTKEGAEKRMEKFLKEKKPIEKEKGKEEKISIEKETKHVKISIEDLANFCKKKGFVFRSSDIYGGYAGFWDFGPLGVELFNNIKKDWWNYFVYQRNDTVGINASVISNPKTWKASGHITGFKDIAVVCKKCKKSNKIEENEFGKVKCDNCNGEYEKIGEFNLLFKTNVGAFALDKEDAYLRGETAQAMFMDFKLIYQTSRMKLPFGIAQIGRCFRNEIAPRDFLFRSREFHIAELEFFINPDEKTCSLLIKKHLNLKIKFLNAETQKAG
;
A
#
# COMPACT_ATOMS: atom_id res chain seq x y z
N MET A 1 27.04 -31.20 6.85
CA MET A 1 28.27 -30.44 7.23
C MET A 1 28.37 -29.23 6.33
N ALA A 2 28.60 -28.04 6.91
CA ALA A 2 28.70 -26.80 6.15
C ALA A 2 30.16 -26.52 5.75
N PHE A 3 30.37 -26.02 4.52
CA PHE A 3 31.69 -25.75 3.96
C PHE A 3 31.67 -24.52 3.06
N ILE A 4 32.83 -23.86 2.90
CA ILE A 4 32.98 -22.68 2.05
C ILE A 4 33.19 -23.11 0.60
N VAL A 5 32.46 -22.47 -0.32
CA VAL A 5 32.64 -22.62 -1.76
C VAL A 5 33.04 -21.29 -2.38
N LYS A 6 34.14 -21.29 -3.14
CA LYS A 6 34.55 -20.18 -3.99
C LYS A 6 33.79 -20.25 -5.32
N LYS A 7 33.16 -19.15 -5.73
CA LYS A 7 32.54 -18.96 -7.05
C LYS A 7 33.17 -17.77 -7.75
N ILE A 8 33.42 -17.91 -9.05
CA ILE A 8 33.87 -16.83 -9.92
C ILE A 8 32.68 -16.41 -10.76
N ILE A 9 32.27 -15.14 -10.65
CA ILE A 9 31.12 -14.57 -11.37
C ILE A 9 31.62 -13.29 -12.04
N HIS A 10 31.59 -13.24 -13.37
CA HIS A 10 32.10 -12.11 -14.17
C HIS A 10 33.51 -11.68 -13.76
N GLY A 11 34.44 -12.64 -13.67
CA GLY A 11 35.84 -12.40 -13.28
C GLY A 11 36.08 -12.07 -11.80
N ASN A 12 35.02 -11.86 -11.01
CA ASN A 12 35.12 -11.52 -9.59
C ASN A 12 34.92 -12.75 -8.70
N GLN A 13 35.70 -12.82 -7.62
CA GLN A 13 35.69 -13.94 -6.68
C GLN A 13 34.73 -13.69 -5.51
N TYR A 14 33.91 -14.69 -5.21
CA TYR A 14 32.92 -14.67 -4.13
C TYR A 14 32.95 -15.97 -3.33
N PHE A 15 32.70 -15.88 -2.04
CA PHE A 15 32.66 -17.01 -1.13
C PHE A 15 31.25 -17.20 -0.57
N TYR A 16 30.78 -18.45 -0.53
CA TYR A 16 29.46 -18.83 -0.02
C TYR A 16 29.60 -19.97 0.98
N LEU A 17 28.69 -20.04 1.95
CA LEU A 17 28.55 -21.18 2.84
C LEU A 17 27.52 -22.13 2.27
N ASN A 18 27.91 -23.37 2.00
CA ASN A 18 27.03 -24.43 1.51
C ASN A 18 26.90 -25.54 2.55
N GLU A 19 25.78 -26.24 2.53
CA GLU A 19 25.56 -27.44 3.33
C GLU A 19 24.98 -28.55 2.46
N ASN A 20 25.54 -29.75 2.58
CA ASN A 20 24.98 -30.95 1.96
C ASN A 20 23.88 -31.52 2.86
N LYS A 21 22.69 -31.70 2.30
CA LYS A 21 21.59 -32.45 2.92
C LYS A 21 21.18 -33.61 2.04
N ARG A 22 20.92 -34.78 2.65
CA ARG A 22 20.27 -35.90 1.96
C ARG A 22 18.77 -35.65 1.93
N VAL A 23 18.19 -35.65 0.73
CA VAL A 23 16.74 -35.56 0.51
C VAL A 23 16.41 -36.64 -0.52
N ASP A 24 15.52 -37.57 -0.15
CA ASP A 24 15.08 -38.68 -1.00
C ASP A 24 16.24 -39.55 -1.53
N GLY A 25 17.18 -39.91 -0.66
CA GLY A 25 18.34 -40.76 -1.00
C GLY A 25 19.43 -40.06 -1.83
N LYS A 26 19.22 -38.83 -2.32
CA LYS A 26 20.20 -38.05 -3.09
C LYS A 26 20.80 -36.92 -2.25
N VAL A 27 22.11 -36.68 -2.40
CA VAL A 27 22.79 -35.55 -1.76
C VAL A 27 22.49 -34.28 -2.57
N LYS A 28 21.80 -33.31 -1.95
CA LYS A 28 21.57 -31.98 -2.51
C LYS A 28 22.37 -30.94 -1.72
N THR A 29 23.10 -30.09 -2.42
CA THR A 29 23.83 -28.98 -1.83
C THR A 29 22.94 -27.74 -1.79
N LYS A 30 22.79 -27.14 -0.60
CA LYS A 30 22.04 -25.90 -0.39
C LYS A 30 23.00 -24.78 0.01
N THR A 31 22.90 -23.63 -0.66
CA THR A 31 23.58 -22.40 -0.23
C THR A 31 22.88 -21.83 1.00
N LEU A 32 23.62 -21.66 2.10
CA LEU A 32 23.12 -21.11 3.36
C LEU A 32 23.32 -19.60 3.46
N ALA A 33 24.47 -19.09 3.03
CA ALA A 33 24.80 -17.67 3.16
C ALA A 33 25.88 -17.22 2.16
N TYR A 34 25.89 -15.94 1.84
CA TYR A 34 27.02 -15.28 1.19
C TYR A 34 28.03 -14.82 2.24
N LEU A 35 29.30 -15.15 2.05
CA LEU A 35 30.38 -14.91 3.01
C LEU A 35 31.32 -13.76 2.64
N GLY A 36 31.30 -13.24 1.40
CA GLY A 36 32.10 -12.08 1.01
C GLY A 36 33.00 -12.31 -0.20
N LYS A 37 33.91 -11.36 -0.46
CA LYS A 37 34.85 -11.37 -1.59
C LYS A 37 36.25 -11.91 -1.24
N THR A 38 36.59 -12.01 0.04
CA THR A 38 37.91 -12.46 0.52
C THR A 38 37.81 -13.76 1.32
N LYS A 39 38.85 -14.60 1.26
CA LYS A 39 38.88 -15.91 1.92
C LYS A 39 38.89 -15.76 3.45
N GLU A 40 39.77 -14.91 3.97
CA GLU A 40 39.91 -14.67 5.41
C GLU A 40 38.64 -14.07 6.03
N GLY A 41 37.96 -13.16 5.30
CA GLY A 41 36.68 -12.62 5.73
C GLY A 41 35.56 -13.67 5.73
N ALA A 42 35.61 -14.62 4.81
CA ALA A 42 34.65 -15.71 4.72
C ALA A 42 34.83 -16.73 5.87
N GLU A 43 36.06 -17.04 6.25
CA GLU A 43 36.38 -17.93 7.38
C GLU A 43 35.90 -17.35 8.72
N LYS A 44 36.19 -16.07 8.99
CA LYS A 44 35.70 -15.37 10.20
C LYS A 44 34.16 -15.36 10.28
N ARG A 45 33.49 -15.15 9.14
CA ARG A 45 32.02 -15.15 9.06
C ARG A 45 31.42 -16.56 9.20
N MET A 46 32.10 -17.58 8.69
CA MET A 46 31.70 -18.98 8.89
C MET A 46 31.78 -19.38 10.36
N GLU A 47 32.87 -19.05 11.05
CA GLU A 47 33.00 -19.33 12.50
C GLU A 47 31.89 -18.67 13.30
N LYS A 48 31.58 -17.39 13.01
CA LYS A 48 30.48 -16.68 13.65
C LYS A 48 29.13 -17.37 13.38
N PHE A 49 28.87 -17.73 12.12
CA PHE A 49 27.65 -18.42 11.71
C PHE A 49 27.50 -19.80 12.36
N LEU A 50 28.60 -20.54 12.57
CA LEU A 50 28.59 -21.84 13.24
C LEU A 50 28.44 -21.71 14.77
N LYS A 51 29.02 -20.66 15.39
CA LYS A 51 28.81 -20.34 16.82
C LYS A 51 27.35 -19.99 17.11
N GLU A 52 26.69 -19.25 16.23
CA GLU A 52 25.26 -18.91 16.36
C GLU A 52 24.32 -20.11 16.12
N LYS A 53 24.81 -21.22 15.55
CA LYS A 53 24.03 -22.41 15.22
C LYS A 53 24.20 -23.61 16.17
N LYS A 54 25.09 -23.57 17.17
CA LYS A 54 25.21 -24.69 18.12
C LYS A 54 23.93 -24.80 18.96
N PRO A 55 23.32 -26.00 19.07
CA PRO A 55 22.20 -26.21 19.97
C PRO A 55 22.69 -26.06 21.42
N ILE A 56 21.92 -25.37 22.25
CA ILE A 56 22.12 -25.36 23.70
C ILE A 56 21.88 -26.79 24.21
N GLU A 57 22.94 -27.47 24.63
CA GLU A 57 22.83 -28.71 25.40
C GLU A 57 22.20 -28.39 26.75
N LYS A 58 21.15 -29.14 27.11
CA LYS A 58 20.43 -29.01 28.38
C LYS A 58 21.30 -29.53 29.52
N GLU A 59 21.97 -28.64 30.23
CA GLU A 59 22.35 -28.91 31.62
C GLU A 59 21.21 -28.51 32.55
N LYS A 60 20.73 -29.49 33.32
CA LYS A 60 19.79 -29.29 34.42
C LYS A 60 20.52 -28.55 35.54
N GLY A 61 20.20 -27.28 35.77
CA GLY A 61 20.71 -26.57 36.95
C GLY A 61 20.48 -25.07 36.90
N LYS A 62 19.53 -24.60 37.72
CA LYS A 62 19.22 -23.21 38.09
C LYS A 62 18.84 -22.27 36.94
N GLU A 63 17.53 -22.05 36.83
CA GLU A 63 16.93 -20.96 36.06
C GLU A 63 17.43 -19.60 36.57
N GLU A 64 18.54 -19.10 36.03
CA GLU A 64 18.70 -17.66 35.88
C GLU A 64 17.99 -17.27 34.58
N LYS A 65 16.74 -16.82 34.74
CA LYS A 65 15.99 -16.13 33.70
C LYS A 65 16.76 -14.88 33.27
N ILE A 66 17.64 -15.01 32.29
CA ILE A 66 18.01 -13.85 31.48
C ILE A 66 16.83 -13.62 30.54
N SER A 67 15.82 -12.96 31.07
CA SER A 67 14.76 -12.33 30.32
C SER A 67 15.39 -11.26 29.42
N ILE A 68 15.65 -11.61 28.17
CA ILE A 68 15.68 -10.59 27.11
C ILE A 68 14.22 -10.27 26.78
N GLU A 69 13.47 -9.83 27.78
CA GLU A 69 12.39 -8.88 27.57
C GLU A 69 13.09 -7.55 27.32
N LYS A 70 13.50 -7.33 26.06
CA LYS A 70 13.51 -5.94 25.61
C LYS A 70 12.05 -5.56 25.65
N GLU A 71 11.63 -4.94 26.75
CA GLU A 71 10.47 -4.07 26.77
C GLU A 71 10.66 -3.11 25.60
N THR A 72 10.10 -3.44 24.44
CA THR A 72 9.76 -2.44 23.46
C THR A 72 8.70 -1.61 24.16
N LYS A 73 9.13 -0.57 24.89
CA LYS A 73 8.25 0.50 25.32
C LYS A 73 7.47 0.87 24.07
N HIS A 74 6.19 0.54 24.05
CA HIS A 74 5.28 0.97 23.00
C HIS A 74 5.14 2.48 23.18
N VAL A 75 6.11 3.22 22.63
CA VAL A 75 6.02 4.67 22.55
C VAL A 75 4.85 4.96 21.65
N LYS A 76 3.79 5.55 22.22
CA LYS A 76 2.65 6.02 21.45
C LYS A 76 3.11 7.24 20.67
N ILE A 77 3.36 7.07 19.38
CA ILE A 77 3.72 8.16 18.47
C ILE A 77 2.42 8.86 18.06
N SER A 78 2.32 10.16 18.33
CA SER A 78 1.19 10.96 17.85
C SER A 78 1.31 11.27 16.34
N ILE A 79 0.21 11.65 15.70
CA ILE A 79 0.22 12.05 14.30
C ILE A 79 1.07 13.31 14.11
N GLU A 80 1.01 14.23 15.09
CA GLU A 80 1.81 15.44 15.15
C GLU A 80 3.31 15.13 15.23
N ASP A 81 3.71 14.17 16.09
CA ASP A 81 5.11 13.75 16.19
C ASP A 81 5.63 13.19 14.87
N LEU A 82 4.81 12.37 14.20
CA LEU A 82 5.16 11.79 12.91
C LEU A 82 5.28 12.87 11.82
N ALA A 83 4.33 13.81 11.76
CA ALA A 83 4.37 14.91 10.80
C ALA A 83 5.60 15.80 11.01
N ASN A 84 5.93 16.13 12.26
CA ASN A 84 7.12 16.90 12.62
C ASN A 84 8.41 16.17 12.25
N PHE A 85 8.50 14.86 12.50
CA PHE A 85 9.62 14.04 12.09
C PHE A 85 9.78 14.05 10.56
N CYS A 86 8.69 13.79 9.83
CA CYS A 86 8.70 13.76 8.37
C CYS A 86 9.16 15.09 7.77
N LYS A 87 8.69 16.23 8.30
CA LYS A 87 9.14 17.56 7.88
C LYS A 87 10.62 17.76 8.18
N LYS A 88 11.06 17.51 9.43
CA LYS A 88 12.44 17.73 9.88
C LYS A 88 13.46 16.86 9.14
N LYS A 89 13.07 15.66 8.72
CA LYS A 89 13.95 14.70 8.04
C LYS A 89 13.85 14.75 6.51
N GLY A 90 12.98 15.57 5.94
CA GLY A 90 12.87 15.70 4.49
C GLY A 90 12.10 14.55 3.82
N PHE A 91 11.12 13.96 4.52
CA PHE A 91 10.20 12.99 3.93
C PHE A 91 8.98 13.65 3.30
N VAL A 92 8.27 14.50 4.04
CA VAL A 92 6.99 15.07 3.58
C VAL A 92 6.90 16.52 4.02
N PHE A 93 6.49 17.38 3.10
CA PHE A 93 6.24 18.79 3.32
C PHE A 93 4.79 19.11 3.01
N ARG A 94 4.25 20.12 3.69
CA ARG A 94 2.96 20.70 3.32
C ARG A 94 3.15 21.43 2.00
N SER A 95 2.32 21.13 1.00
CA SER A 95 2.46 21.77 -0.30
C SER A 95 2.22 23.27 -0.20
N SER A 96 2.99 24.07 -0.96
CA SER A 96 2.95 25.54 -0.94
C SER A 96 3.17 26.18 0.44
N ASP A 97 4.02 25.59 1.30
CA ASP A 97 4.18 26.02 2.71
C ASP A 97 4.52 27.52 2.85
N ILE A 98 5.38 28.06 1.98
CA ILE A 98 5.78 29.48 1.99
C ILE A 98 4.63 30.44 1.67
N TYR A 99 3.56 29.94 1.05
CA TYR A 99 2.33 30.70 0.74
C TYR A 99 1.20 30.43 1.73
N GLY A 100 1.52 29.93 2.93
CA GLY A 100 0.54 29.58 3.96
C GLY A 100 0.06 28.12 3.88
N GLY A 101 0.56 27.36 2.90
CA GLY A 101 0.29 25.94 2.69
C GLY A 101 -1.09 25.63 2.12
N TYR A 102 -1.23 24.44 1.53
CA TYR A 102 -2.48 24.02 0.91
C TYR A 102 -3.00 22.71 1.51
N ALA A 103 -4.14 22.81 2.21
CA ALA A 103 -4.68 21.72 3.01
C ALA A 103 -5.01 20.49 2.15
N GLY A 104 -4.54 19.32 2.57
CA GLY A 104 -4.73 18.06 1.86
C GLY A 104 -3.79 17.81 0.68
N PHE A 105 -2.83 18.70 0.42
CA PHE A 105 -1.80 18.53 -0.60
C PHE A 105 -0.41 18.47 0.03
N TRP A 106 0.41 17.53 -0.44
CA TRP A 106 1.68 17.18 0.18
C TRP A 106 2.77 16.97 -0.86
N ASP A 107 3.97 17.47 -0.57
CA ASP A 107 5.16 17.27 -1.39
C ASP A 107 6.09 16.26 -0.71
N PHE A 108 6.58 15.27 -1.45
CA PHE A 108 7.56 14.31 -0.92
C PHE A 108 8.98 14.83 -1.13
N GLY A 109 9.70 15.07 -0.03
CA GLY A 109 11.07 15.57 -0.04
C GLY A 109 12.09 14.51 -0.47
N PRO A 110 13.41 14.81 -0.40
CA PRO A 110 14.46 13.92 -0.91
C PRO A 110 14.43 12.50 -0.36
N LEU A 111 14.17 12.31 0.94
CA LEU A 111 14.05 10.95 1.51
C LEU A 111 12.67 10.34 1.23
N GLY A 112 11.65 11.19 1.16
CA GLY A 112 10.28 10.77 0.91
C GLY A 112 10.08 10.21 -0.48
N VAL A 113 10.67 10.85 -1.50
CA VAL A 113 10.54 10.41 -2.90
C VAL A 113 11.24 9.06 -3.12
N GLU A 114 12.39 8.84 -2.48
CA GLU A 114 13.09 7.54 -2.54
C GLU A 114 12.29 6.43 -1.86
N LEU A 115 11.76 6.69 -0.65
CA LEU A 115 10.88 5.74 0.03
C LEU A 115 9.63 5.44 -0.80
N PHE A 116 9.00 6.48 -1.34
CA PHE A 116 7.80 6.37 -2.17
C PHE A 116 8.04 5.56 -3.43
N ASN A 117 9.17 5.78 -4.13
CA ASN A 117 9.56 5.02 -5.30
C ASN A 117 9.86 3.55 -4.97
N ASN A 118 10.53 3.29 -3.84
CA ASN A 118 10.81 1.94 -3.37
C ASN A 118 9.53 1.15 -3.07
N ILE A 119 8.55 1.78 -2.40
CA ILE A 119 7.25 1.15 -2.11
C ILE A 119 6.51 0.82 -3.41
N LYS A 120 6.43 1.75 -4.36
CA LYS A 120 5.79 1.49 -5.67
C LYS A 120 6.48 0.34 -6.42
N LYS A 121 7.81 0.33 -6.44
CA LYS A 121 8.59 -0.71 -7.11
C LYS A 121 8.37 -2.08 -6.48
N ASP A 122 8.35 -2.16 -5.15
CA ASP A 122 8.13 -3.41 -4.43
C ASP A 122 6.71 -3.95 -4.67
N TRP A 123 5.71 -3.07 -4.60
CA TRP A 123 4.32 -3.42 -4.92
C TRP A 123 4.19 -3.94 -6.36
N TRP A 124 4.77 -3.24 -7.34
CA TRP A 124 4.71 -3.63 -8.75
C TRP A 124 5.44 -4.96 -8.99
N ASN A 125 6.59 -5.16 -8.34
CA ASN A 125 7.31 -6.42 -8.41
C ASN A 125 6.46 -7.58 -7.88
N TYR A 126 5.78 -7.41 -6.75
CA TYR A 126 4.97 -8.44 -6.14
C TYR A 126 3.68 -8.74 -6.92
N PHE A 127 2.92 -7.71 -7.29
CA PHE A 127 1.60 -7.89 -7.92
C PHE A 127 1.65 -8.04 -9.43
N VAL A 128 2.73 -7.62 -10.10
CA VAL A 128 2.85 -7.71 -11.56
C VAL A 128 4.00 -8.64 -11.96
N TYR A 129 5.25 -8.36 -11.61
CA TYR A 129 6.38 -9.14 -12.14
C TYR A 129 6.50 -10.57 -11.63
N GLN A 130 6.09 -10.84 -10.39
CA GLN A 130 6.11 -12.19 -9.81
C GLN A 130 4.89 -13.03 -10.19
N ARG A 131 3.98 -12.49 -11.01
CA ARG A 131 2.71 -13.10 -11.37
C ARG A 131 2.63 -13.26 -12.89
N ASN A 132 2.21 -14.44 -13.34
CA ASN A 132 1.99 -14.71 -14.77
C ASN A 132 0.56 -14.40 -15.21
N ASP A 133 -0.32 -14.09 -14.26
CA ASP A 133 -1.75 -13.86 -14.42
C ASP A 133 -2.11 -12.39 -14.15
N THR A 134 -1.16 -11.46 -14.24
CA THR A 134 -1.41 -10.02 -14.02
C THR A 134 -0.62 -9.17 -15.01
N VAL A 135 -1.27 -8.16 -15.57
CA VAL A 135 -0.66 -7.19 -16.50
C VAL A 135 -0.84 -5.77 -15.98
N GLY A 136 0.05 -4.87 -16.37
CA GLY A 136 0.04 -3.48 -15.92
C GLY A 136 -0.49 -2.52 -16.98
N ILE A 137 -1.14 -1.44 -16.54
CA ILE A 137 -1.47 -0.28 -17.39
C ILE A 137 -1.09 1.04 -16.71
N ASN A 138 -1.02 2.10 -17.52
CA ASN A 138 -0.92 3.48 -17.06
C ASN A 138 -1.90 4.35 -17.85
N ALA A 139 -3.02 4.66 -17.24
CA ALA A 139 -4.10 5.42 -17.86
C ALA A 139 -3.99 6.92 -17.53
N SER A 140 -4.68 7.73 -18.35
CA SER A 140 -4.79 9.17 -18.12
C SER A 140 -5.49 9.51 -16.80
N VAL A 141 -5.19 10.69 -16.24
CA VAL A 141 -5.88 11.22 -15.06
C VAL A 141 -7.27 11.76 -15.42
N ILE A 142 -7.38 12.36 -16.60
CA ILE A 142 -8.63 12.89 -17.14
C ILE A 142 -9.20 11.87 -18.12
N SER A 143 -10.47 11.54 -17.95
CA SER A 143 -11.24 10.65 -18.84
C SER A 143 -12.51 11.37 -19.28
N ASN A 144 -13.17 10.83 -20.31
CA ASN A 144 -14.45 11.37 -20.76
C ASN A 144 -15.46 11.42 -19.58
N PRO A 145 -16.21 12.52 -19.38
CA PRO A 145 -17.16 12.66 -18.27
C PRO A 145 -18.21 11.56 -18.19
N LYS A 146 -18.56 10.97 -19.34
CA LYS A 146 -19.52 9.85 -19.41
C LYS A 146 -19.04 8.65 -18.60
N THR A 147 -17.73 8.44 -18.46
CA THR A 147 -17.16 7.39 -17.60
C THR A 147 -17.60 7.55 -16.14
N TRP A 148 -17.51 8.77 -15.60
CA TRP A 148 -17.86 9.08 -14.21
C TRP A 148 -19.38 9.11 -13.99
N LYS A 149 -20.15 9.42 -15.05
CA LYS A 149 -21.61 9.28 -15.01
C LYS A 149 -22.02 7.81 -15.00
N ALA A 150 -21.46 6.99 -15.89
CA ALA A 150 -21.81 5.59 -16.05
C ALA A 150 -21.43 4.74 -14.83
N SER A 151 -20.29 5.04 -14.20
CA SER A 151 -19.86 4.42 -12.95
C SER A 151 -20.62 4.92 -11.71
N GLY A 152 -21.51 5.90 -11.87
CA GLY A 152 -22.26 6.49 -10.76
C GLY A 152 -21.47 7.47 -9.90
N HIS A 153 -20.21 7.79 -10.22
CA HIS A 153 -19.42 8.73 -9.44
C HIS A 153 -20.00 10.16 -9.39
N ILE A 154 -20.72 10.56 -10.44
CA ILE A 154 -21.37 11.88 -10.48
C ILE A 154 -22.68 11.91 -9.67
N THR A 155 -23.43 10.80 -9.65
CA THR A 155 -24.82 10.77 -9.13
C THR A 155 -24.99 9.98 -7.82
N GLY A 156 -24.05 9.08 -7.52
CA GLY A 156 -24.15 8.07 -6.47
C GLY A 156 -23.43 8.42 -5.16
N PHE A 157 -22.44 9.32 -5.17
CA PHE A 157 -21.80 9.82 -3.95
C PHE A 157 -22.58 11.02 -3.41
N LYS A 158 -23.74 10.76 -2.79
CA LYS A 158 -24.56 11.78 -2.13
C LYS A 158 -24.09 12.04 -0.69
N ASP A 159 -22.81 12.32 -0.53
CA ASP A 159 -22.34 12.89 0.73
C ASP A 159 -22.93 14.30 0.84
N ILE A 160 -23.53 14.61 1.98
CA ILE A 160 -23.96 15.98 2.27
C ILE A 160 -22.86 16.70 3.02
N ALA A 161 -22.54 17.91 2.57
CA ALA A 161 -21.68 18.80 3.30
C ALA A 161 -22.47 19.38 4.48
N VAL A 162 -21.91 19.25 5.68
CA VAL A 162 -22.50 19.77 6.91
C VAL A 162 -21.52 20.68 7.65
N VAL A 163 -22.02 21.68 8.36
CA VAL A 163 -21.22 22.51 9.28
C VAL A 163 -21.78 22.39 10.68
N CYS A 164 -20.91 22.22 11.67
CA CYS A 164 -21.33 22.22 13.06
C CYS A 164 -21.82 23.61 13.46
N LYS A 165 -23.04 23.71 13.97
CA LYS A 165 -23.63 24.99 14.40
C LYS A 165 -22.79 25.68 15.49
N LYS A 166 -22.15 24.88 16.37
CA LYS A 166 -21.38 25.34 17.54
C LYS A 166 -19.93 25.72 17.21
N CYS A 167 -19.16 24.83 16.59
CA CYS A 167 -17.73 25.06 16.34
C CYS A 167 -17.40 25.49 14.91
N LYS A 168 -18.41 25.60 14.03
CA LYS A 168 -18.30 25.98 12.62
C LYS A 168 -17.37 25.10 11.76
N LYS A 169 -16.91 23.96 12.28
CA LYS A 169 -16.15 22.97 11.51
C LYS A 169 -17.05 22.25 10.51
N SER A 170 -16.61 22.22 9.27
CA SER A 170 -17.25 21.44 8.20
C SER A 170 -16.92 19.96 8.32
N ASN A 171 -17.89 19.12 7.94
CA ASN A 171 -17.74 17.68 7.82
C ASN A 171 -18.57 17.18 6.63
N LYS A 172 -18.38 15.92 6.25
CA LYS A 172 -19.30 15.20 5.36
C LYS A 172 -19.91 14.04 6.12
N ILE A 173 -21.19 13.81 5.90
CA ILE A 173 -21.89 12.64 6.42
C ILE A 173 -22.78 12.08 5.32
N GLU A 174 -23.12 10.80 5.43
CA GLU A 174 -24.12 10.21 4.56
C GLU A 174 -25.49 10.85 4.83
N GLU A 175 -26.33 10.97 3.80
CA GLU A 175 -27.65 11.61 3.94
C GLU A 175 -28.55 10.90 4.98
N ASN A 176 -28.41 9.57 5.10
CA ASN A 176 -29.13 8.73 6.08
C ASN A 176 -28.68 8.96 7.54
N GLU A 177 -27.53 9.59 7.77
CA GLU A 177 -26.94 9.90 9.07
C GLU A 177 -27.26 11.31 9.55
N PHE A 178 -27.79 12.17 8.67
CA PHE A 178 -28.16 13.53 9.02
C PHE A 178 -29.20 13.56 10.15
N GLY A 179 -28.90 14.32 11.20
CA GLY A 179 -29.71 14.38 12.43
C GLY A 179 -29.46 13.25 13.43
N LYS A 180 -28.73 12.19 13.06
CA LYS A 180 -28.36 11.07 13.96
C LYS A 180 -26.96 11.23 14.53
N VAL A 181 -26.03 11.73 13.71
CA VAL A 181 -24.62 11.91 14.10
C VAL A 181 -24.39 13.32 14.66
N LYS A 182 -23.62 13.40 15.74
CA LYS A 182 -23.20 14.66 16.37
C LYS A 182 -21.75 14.99 16.01
N CYS A 183 -21.37 16.25 16.16
CA CYS A 183 -20.03 16.69 15.81
C CYS A 183 -18.93 16.02 16.64
N ASP A 184 -18.02 15.30 15.98
CA ASP A 184 -16.86 14.61 16.58
C ASP A 184 -16.03 15.50 17.52
N ASN A 185 -16.00 16.81 17.27
CA ASN A 185 -15.16 17.75 17.99
C ASN A 185 -15.82 18.38 19.22
N CYS A 186 -17.14 18.56 19.23
CA CYS A 186 -17.82 19.31 20.30
C CYS A 186 -19.22 18.81 20.65
N ASN A 187 -19.62 17.68 20.08
CA ASN A 187 -20.93 17.04 20.23
C ASN A 187 -22.13 17.94 19.86
N GLY A 188 -21.89 19.02 19.11
CA GLY A 188 -22.92 19.94 18.63
C GLY A 188 -23.65 19.40 17.40
N GLU A 189 -24.81 19.97 17.11
CA GLU A 189 -25.59 19.64 15.92
C GLU A 189 -24.94 20.13 14.63
N TYR A 190 -25.24 19.41 13.56
CA TYR A 190 -24.87 19.75 12.19
C TYR A 190 -26.00 20.50 11.48
N GLU A 191 -25.62 21.40 10.59
CA GLU A 191 -26.48 22.10 9.64
C GLU A 191 -26.10 21.68 8.22
N LYS A 192 -27.08 21.38 7.36
CA LYS A 192 -26.86 20.95 5.98
C LYS A 192 -26.53 22.17 5.11
N ILE A 193 -25.40 22.10 4.42
CA ILE A 193 -24.96 23.15 3.48
C ILE A 193 -25.39 22.80 2.05
N GLY A 194 -25.35 21.52 1.68
CA GLY A 194 -25.74 21.07 0.35
C GLY A 194 -25.15 19.72 -0.02
N GLU A 195 -25.34 19.32 -1.29
CA GLU A 195 -24.71 18.15 -1.88
C GLU A 195 -23.28 18.48 -2.31
N PHE A 196 -22.35 17.53 -2.14
CA PHE A 196 -20.96 17.76 -2.44
C PHE A 196 -20.35 16.57 -3.20
N ASN A 197 -19.88 16.82 -4.43
CA ASN A 197 -19.18 15.81 -5.21
C ASN A 197 -17.70 15.75 -4.82
N LEU A 198 -17.21 14.55 -4.51
CA LEU A 198 -15.81 14.30 -4.16
C LEU A 198 -14.87 14.36 -5.36
N LEU A 199 -15.36 14.36 -6.60
CA LEU A 199 -14.50 14.54 -7.78
C LEU A 199 -14.12 16.02 -7.96
N PHE A 200 -12.85 16.26 -8.26
CA PHE A 200 -12.41 17.58 -8.71
C PHE A 200 -12.89 17.82 -10.14
N LYS A 201 -13.76 18.82 -10.30
CA LYS A 201 -14.20 19.29 -11.61
C LYS A 201 -13.15 20.20 -12.24
N THR A 202 -12.91 20.03 -13.52
CA THR A 202 -12.09 20.88 -14.38
C THR A 202 -12.76 21.04 -15.74
N ASN A 203 -12.10 21.68 -16.69
CA ASN A 203 -12.58 21.79 -18.06
C ASN A 203 -11.48 21.44 -19.06
N VAL A 204 -11.87 20.84 -20.17
CA VAL A 204 -11.01 20.54 -21.32
C VAL A 204 -11.51 21.37 -22.50
N GLY A 205 -10.58 21.97 -23.26
CA GLY A 205 -10.87 22.88 -24.36
C GLY A 205 -10.29 24.28 -24.12
N ALA A 206 -9.69 24.88 -25.16
CA ALA A 206 -8.98 26.15 -25.06
C ALA A 206 -9.92 27.37 -25.12
N PHE A 207 -11.03 27.25 -25.83
CA PHE A 207 -11.98 28.33 -26.07
C PHE A 207 -13.33 28.04 -25.43
N ALA A 208 -14.09 29.08 -25.09
CA ALA A 208 -15.37 28.96 -24.40
C ALA A 208 -16.40 28.11 -25.16
N LEU A 209 -16.33 28.09 -26.50
CA LEU A 209 -17.24 27.34 -27.38
C LEU A 209 -16.98 25.81 -27.35
N ASP A 210 -15.75 25.38 -27.07
CA ASP A 210 -15.34 23.97 -27.05
C ASP A 210 -15.06 23.46 -25.62
N LYS A 211 -15.53 24.21 -24.62
CA LYS A 211 -15.24 23.93 -23.21
C LYS A 211 -16.16 22.82 -22.71
N GLU A 212 -15.59 21.63 -22.55
CA GLU A 212 -16.28 20.50 -21.94
C GLU A 212 -15.92 20.38 -20.45
N ASP A 213 -16.91 20.03 -19.63
CA ASP A 213 -16.65 19.64 -18.25
C ASP A 213 -15.79 18.37 -18.23
N ALA A 214 -14.88 18.27 -17.28
CA ALA A 214 -14.04 17.10 -17.06
C ALA A 214 -13.77 16.92 -15.56
N TYR A 215 -13.21 15.77 -15.19
CA TYR A 215 -12.94 15.45 -13.80
C TYR A 215 -11.55 14.84 -13.65
N LEU A 216 -10.87 15.19 -12.56
CA LEU A 216 -9.71 14.43 -12.12
C LEU A 216 -10.22 13.13 -11.48
N ARG A 217 -9.64 11.99 -11.87
CA ARG A 217 -10.07 10.67 -11.40
C ARG A 217 -10.01 10.52 -9.87
N GLY A 218 -11.07 9.97 -9.29
CA GLY A 218 -11.17 9.65 -7.86
C GLY A 218 -10.54 8.32 -7.44
N GLU A 219 -10.25 7.47 -8.43
CA GLU A 219 -9.67 6.12 -8.35
C GLU A 219 -8.94 5.79 -9.66
N THR A 220 -8.29 4.63 -9.75
CA THR A 220 -7.58 4.15 -10.95
C THR A 220 -8.33 2.99 -11.64
N ALA A 221 -9.32 2.40 -10.98
CA ALA A 221 -10.11 1.28 -11.46
C ALA A 221 -10.75 1.49 -12.85
N GLN A 222 -11.41 2.63 -13.05
CA GLN A 222 -12.26 2.87 -14.24
C GLN A 222 -11.58 2.61 -15.58
N ALA A 223 -10.30 2.97 -15.72
CA ALA A 223 -9.57 2.74 -16.97
C ALA A 223 -9.34 1.24 -17.25
N MET A 224 -9.10 0.44 -16.20
CA MET A 224 -8.94 -1.01 -16.33
C MET A 224 -10.24 -1.68 -16.81
N PHE A 225 -11.40 -1.14 -16.44
CA PHE A 225 -12.70 -1.59 -16.94
C PHE A 225 -12.95 -1.17 -18.39
N MET A 226 -12.70 0.10 -18.73
CA MET A 226 -12.91 0.61 -20.09
C MET A 226 -12.01 -0.09 -21.11
N ASP A 227 -10.75 -0.32 -20.75
CA ASP A 227 -9.75 -0.92 -21.64
C ASP A 227 -9.71 -2.45 -21.53
N PHE A 228 -10.58 -3.08 -20.72
CA PHE A 228 -10.57 -4.52 -20.44
C PHE A 228 -10.45 -5.36 -21.72
N LYS A 229 -11.27 -5.07 -22.74
CA LYS A 229 -11.28 -5.81 -24.01
C LYS A 229 -9.95 -5.68 -24.75
N LEU A 230 -9.39 -4.48 -24.83
CA LEU A 230 -8.12 -4.22 -25.50
C LEU A 230 -6.96 -4.89 -24.76
N ILE A 231 -6.94 -4.78 -23.44
CA ILE A 231 -5.92 -5.39 -22.59
C ILE A 231 -5.99 -6.91 -22.73
N TYR A 232 -7.16 -7.51 -22.55
CA TYR A 232 -7.39 -8.95 -22.71
C TYR A 232 -6.86 -9.48 -24.06
N GLN A 233 -7.18 -8.79 -25.16
CA GLN A 233 -6.78 -9.20 -26.50
C GLN A 233 -5.27 -9.02 -26.76
N THR A 234 -4.71 -7.88 -26.40
CA THR A 234 -3.30 -7.54 -26.70
C THR A 234 -2.32 -8.30 -25.82
N SER A 235 -2.68 -8.54 -24.56
CA SER A 235 -1.88 -9.35 -23.63
C SER A 235 -2.15 -10.85 -23.74
N ARG A 236 -3.16 -11.26 -24.53
CA ARG A 236 -3.56 -12.66 -24.75
C ARG A 236 -3.85 -13.43 -23.45
N MET A 237 -4.37 -12.72 -22.44
CA MET A 237 -4.68 -13.31 -21.15
C MET A 237 -5.94 -14.18 -21.24
N LYS A 238 -6.13 -15.06 -20.26
CA LYS A 238 -7.36 -15.83 -20.06
C LYS A 238 -7.83 -15.61 -18.64
N LEU A 239 -9.14 -15.73 -18.41
CA LEU A 239 -9.65 -15.72 -17.03
C LEU A 239 -9.11 -16.94 -16.25
N PRO A 240 -8.76 -16.78 -14.97
CA PRO A 240 -8.69 -15.51 -14.25
C PRO A 240 -7.42 -14.72 -14.57
N PHE A 241 -7.52 -13.39 -14.65
CA PHE A 241 -6.35 -12.52 -14.74
C PHE A 241 -6.59 -11.16 -14.10
N GLY A 242 -5.49 -10.50 -13.73
CA GLY A 242 -5.48 -9.18 -13.12
C GLY A 242 -5.01 -8.09 -14.07
N ILE A 243 -5.54 -6.89 -13.87
CA ILE A 243 -5.00 -5.65 -14.43
C ILE A 243 -4.60 -4.76 -13.25
N ALA A 244 -3.36 -4.30 -13.24
CA ALA A 244 -2.79 -3.50 -12.17
C ALA A 244 -2.47 -2.08 -12.65
N GLN A 245 -2.67 -1.10 -11.77
CA GLN A 245 -2.30 0.28 -12.03
C GLN A 245 -1.81 0.97 -10.76
N ILE A 246 -0.75 1.77 -10.87
CA ILE A 246 -0.35 2.74 -9.84
C ILE A 246 -0.50 4.13 -10.43
N GLY A 247 -1.19 5.02 -9.74
CA GLY A 247 -1.37 6.38 -10.24
C GLY A 247 -1.90 7.36 -9.22
N ARG A 248 -1.79 8.65 -9.55
CA ARG A 248 -2.41 9.73 -8.78
C ARG A 248 -3.93 9.70 -8.91
N CYS A 249 -4.60 9.95 -7.80
CA CYS A 249 -6.04 10.11 -7.68
C CYS A 249 -6.36 11.31 -6.79
N PHE A 250 -7.58 11.81 -6.95
CA PHE A 250 -8.00 13.06 -6.38
C PHE A 250 -9.37 12.91 -5.72
N ARG A 251 -9.47 13.30 -4.46
CA ARG A 251 -10.74 13.36 -3.74
C ARG A 251 -10.85 14.72 -3.09
N ASN A 252 -11.86 15.50 -3.45
CA ASN A 252 -12.08 16.86 -2.98
C ASN A 252 -12.56 16.87 -1.53
N GLU A 253 -11.82 16.27 -0.61
CA GLU A 253 -12.24 16.07 0.77
C GLU A 253 -12.60 17.41 1.44
N ILE A 254 -13.77 17.46 2.11
CA ILE A 254 -14.28 18.67 2.76
C ILE A 254 -13.31 19.14 3.84
N ALA A 255 -12.84 18.20 4.67
CA ALA A 255 -11.92 18.47 5.78
C ALA A 255 -10.73 17.49 5.77
N PRO A 256 -9.66 17.81 5.02
CA PRO A 256 -8.40 17.09 5.13
C PRO A 256 -7.88 17.18 6.57
N ARG A 257 -7.55 16.03 7.16
CA ARG A 257 -7.11 15.89 8.55
C ARG A 257 -6.13 14.73 8.68
N ASP A 258 -5.48 14.64 9.82
CA ASP A 258 -4.63 13.49 10.17
C ASP A 258 -3.47 13.30 9.18
N PHE A 259 -2.74 14.37 8.85
CA PHE A 259 -1.55 14.31 7.99
C PHE A 259 -1.84 13.63 6.62
N LEU A 260 -1.15 12.54 6.29
CA LEU A 260 -1.32 11.82 5.02
C LEU A 260 -2.61 10.98 4.94
N PHE A 261 -3.32 10.74 6.06
CA PHE A 261 -4.47 9.83 6.10
C PHE A 261 -5.69 10.37 5.35
N ARG A 262 -5.97 11.69 5.43
CA ARG A 262 -6.99 12.35 4.60
C ARG A 262 -6.38 13.46 3.77
N SER A 263 -5.99 13.09 2.55
CA SER A 263 -5.42 13.98 1.54
C SER A 263 -6.40 14.18 0.39
N ARG A 264 -6.23 15.27 -0.36
CA ARG A 264 -6.98 15.57 -1.58
C ARG A 264 -6.35 15.01 -2.83
N GLU A 265 -5.05 14.77 -2.77
CA GLU A 265 -4.26 14.16 -3.81
C GLU A 265 -3.36 13.10 -3.20
N PHE A 266 -3.38 11.91 -3.77
CA PHE A 266 -2.58 10.78 -3.31
C PHE A 266 -2.37 9.78 -4.45
N HIS A 267 -1.43 8.86 -4.28
CA HIS A 267 -1.32 7.72 -5.19
C HIS A 267 -2.04 6.53 -4.59
N ILE A 268 -2.66 5.76 -5.46
CA ILE A 268 -3.16 4.43 -5.15
C ILE A 268 -2.52 3.42 -6.08
N ALA A 269 -2.46 2.19 -5.59
CA ALA A 269 -2.07 1.01 -6.33
C ALA A 269 -3.25 0.04 -6.29
N GLU A 270 -3.92 -0.14 -7.42
CA GLU A 270 -5.13 -0.97 -7.53
C GLU A 270 -4.87 -2.16 -8.45
N LEU A 271 -5.58 -3.25 -8.18
CA LEU A 271 -5.55 -4.49 -8.93
C LEU A 271 -7.00 -4.95 -9.13
N GLU A 272 -7.46 -4.92 -10.37
CA GLU A 272 -8.75 -5.50 -10.76
C GLU A 272 -8.51 -6.94 -11.20
N PHE A 273 -8.98 -7.91 -10.42
CA PHE A 273 -8.77 -9.32 -10.69
C PHE A 273 -10.06 -9.96 -11.22
N PHE A 274 -10.09 -10.24 -12.52
CA PHE A 274 -11.26 -10.76 -13.23
C PHE A 274 -11.31 -12.28 -13.12
N ILE A 275 -12.46 -12.80 -12.68
CA ILE A 275 -12.71 -14.23 -12.50
C ILE A 275 -13.99 -14.64 -13.23
N ASN A 276 -14.13 -15.93 -13.53
CA ASN A 276 -15.42 -16.47 -13.96
C ASN A 276 -16.35 -16.55 -12.73
N PRO A 277 -17.57 -15.98 -12.75
CA PRO A 277 -18.50 -16.05 -11.63
C PRO A 277 -18.88 -17.48 -11.22
N ASP A 278 -18.82 -18.44 -12.15
CA ASP A 278 -19.13 -19.85 -11.87
C ASP A 278 -17.96 -20.62 -11.23
N GLU A 279 -16.78 -20.01 -11.14
CA GLU A 279 -15.59 -20.63 -10.55
C GLU A 279 -15.74 -20.74 -9.03
N LYS A 280 -15.76 -21.98 -8.53
CA LYS A 280 -15.90 -22.28 -7.09
C LYS A 280 -14.56 -22.41 -6.37
N THR A 281 -13.45 -22.48 -7.11
CA THR A 281 -12.12 -22.66 -6.53
C THR A 281 -11.21 -21.46 -6.79
N CYS A 282 -10.61 -20.91 -5.73
CA CYS A 282 -9.66 -19.82 -5.87
C CYS A 282 -8.25 -20.39 -6.03
N SER A 283 -7.71 -20.35 -7.25
CA SER A 283 -6.34 -20.79 -7.56
C SER A 283 -5.27 -19.98 -6.80
N LEU A 284 -5.62 -18.78 -6.31
CA LEU A 284 -4.75 -17.95 -5.49
C LEU A 284 -4.65 -18.42 -4.03
N LEU A 285 -5.62 -19.21 -3.54
CA LEU A 285 -5.61 -19.75 -2.18
C LEU A 285 -4.74 -21.02 -2.10
N ILE A 286 -3.42 -20.83 -2.11
CA ILE A 286 -2.46 -21.93 -1.99
C ILE A 286 -2.17 -22.32 -0.53
N LYS A 287 -1.62 -23.53 -0.31
CA LYS A 287 -1.35 -24.12 1.03
C LYS A 287 -0.60 -23.19 1.99
N LYS A 288 0.27 -22.30 1.48
CA LYS A 288 1.01 -21.33 2.33
C LYS A 288 0.07 -20.38 3.07
N HIS A 289 -1.10 -20.07 2.50
CA HIS A 289 -2.07 -19.15 3.09
C HIS A 289 -2.88 -19.79 4.22
N LEU A 290 -3.02 -21.13 4.22
CA LEU A 290 -3.81 -21.85 5.23
C LEU A 290 -3.23 -21.75 6.65
N ASN A 291 -1.93 -21.46 6.76
CA ASN A 291 -1.24 -21.32 8.05
C ASN A 291 -1.09 -19.85 8.48
N LEU A 292 -1.64 -18.88 7.72
CA LEU A 292 -1.59 -17.47 8.10
C LEU A 292 -2.55 -17.20 9.25
N LYS A 293 -2.02 -16.67 10.35
CA LYS A 293 -2.83 -16.15 11.45
C LYS A 293 -3.01 -14.64 11.25
N ILE A 294 -4.24 -14.23 10.99
CA ILE A 294 -4.62 -12.82 10.82
C ILE A 294 -5.68 -12.46 11.87
N LYS A 295 -5.65 -11.22 12.35
CA LYS A 295 -6.76 -10.66 13.12
C LYS A 295 -7.87 -10.35 12.12
N PHE A 296 -9.00 -11.04 12.23
CA PHE A 296 -10.12 -10.89 11.33
C PHE A 296 -11.33 -10.35 12.10
N LEU A 297 -11.89 -9.24 11.64
CA LEU A 297 -13.07 -8.61 12.21
C LEU A 297 -14.21 -8.74 11.20
N ASN A 298 -15.00 -9.81 11.31
CA ASN A 298 -16.07 -10.09 10.36
C ASN A 298 -17.34 -9.28 10.69
N ALA A 299 -18.31 -9.29 9.77
CA ALA A 299 -19.54 -8.50 9.92
C ALA A 299 -20.41 -8.94 11.12
N GLU A 300 -20.40 -10.22 11.47
CA GLU A 300 -21.15 -10.77 12.61
C GLU A 300 -20.52 -10.33 13.93
N THR A 301 -19.20 -10.39 14.04
CA THR A 301 -18.43 -9.90 15.19
C THR A 301 -18.67 -8.40 15.39
N GLN A 302 -18.65 -7.60 14.33
CA GLN A 302 -18.94 -6.16 14.43
C GLN A 302 -20.35 -5.87 14.97
N LYS A 303 -21.34 -6.69 14.60
CA LYS A 303 -22.72 -6.54 15.09
C LYS A 303 -22.87 -6.99 16.55
N ALA A 304 -22.02 -7.90 17.02
CA ALA A 304 -22.08 -8.44 18.37
C ALA A 304 -21.50 -7.49 19.44
N GLY A 305 -20.69 -6.51 19.04
CA GLY A 305 -19.97 -5.58 19.94
C GLY A 305 -18.61 -6.10 20.37
#